data_AF-A0AAE0JW00-F1
#
_entry.id   AF-A0AAE0JW00-F1
#
_cell.length_a   1.000
_cell.length_b   1.000
_cell.length_c   1.000
_cell.angle_alpha   90.00
_cell.angle_beta   90.00
_cell.angle_gamma   90.00
#
_symmetry.space_group_name_H-M   'P 1'
#
loop_
_entity.id
_entity.type
_entity.pdbx_description
1 polymer ?
#
loop_
_entity_poly.entity_id
_entity_poly.type
_entity_poly.pdbx_seq_one_letter_code
_entity_poly.pdbx_strand_id
1 'polypeptide(L)'
;MKLYFCIEYSEATSRWPQVVRLPPGPVNPRLRSVLIKNIIRCQLNQQCHAHSNQPQTAPSMSHRLRTWTLNTNRGKYPAAHDSHSVARDLLKDVFPGDTEHLLVWYVPWILCKLSSCTPPLEDVFSSRQSSTSTSAAAGSPSSGDSLRVLASVASFIIEKGPQVSIDAIASLLAPANNTISEARDDVTTTKLNSVFSLLSWLTFIYEPAPSGPSEQIFRIIVGSDGPGIQYFSLSRPHTDKKRKLPYFLKGFGMLLPSRQPGGQLSGEDRNASSGVGKVQPRPLSPHVFNMKVLQSIGYFKVHWTENLPSHLHLNAECDTVSIFKFPSYCLASIPSSSSSAGTTTRTITRSVLHSCATDSDEANWLREWEVTEYLSEVLQSYRLLFGQNKASRDLFQKIKPSAAFAFAYDPLLDELCSSPHPVGHLVDREAYPLLPTFPFLGGRIQELQNQLDARKPRTWGDLWRDRRDSAQWMTFWTVLIFGGIGITLNLLSFIVGFLQLWRQWG
;
A
#
# COMPACT_ATOMS: atom_id res chain seq x y z
N MET A 1 12.98 -24.03 -20.79
CA MET A 1 12.86 -23.08 -19.66
C MET A 1 12.77 -23.91 -18.37
N LYS A 2 13.88 -24.06 -17.64
CA LYS A 2 13.94 -24.80 -16.37
C LYS A 2 13.63 -23.81 -15.25
N LEU A 3 12.53 -24.02 -14.52
CA LEU A 3 12.17 -23.24 -13.34
C LEU A 3 12.86 -23.88 -12.13
N TYR A 4 13.84 -23.18 -11.56
CA TYR A 4 14.37 -23.50 -10.23
C TYR A 4 13.66 -22.60 -9.22
N PHE A 5 13.06 -23.19 -8.19
CA PHE A 5 12.63 -22.46 -7.00
C PHE A 5 13.69 -22.70 -5.93
N CYS A 6 14.48 -21.68 -5.62
CA CYS A 6 15.25 -21.62 -4.37
C CYS A 6 14.36 -20.97 -3.32
N ILE A 7 14.08 -21.68 -2.23
CA ILE A 7 13.57 -21.11 -1.00
C ILE A 7 14.74 -21.21 -0.03
N GLU A 8 15.37 -20.08 0.27
CA GLU A 8 16.45 -19.99 1.25
C GLU A 8 15.83 -19.70 2.62
N TYR A 9 16.10 -20.58 3.59
CA TYR A 9 15.82 -20.36 5.02
C TYR A 9 17.16 -20.12 5.72
N SER A 10 17.18 -19.11 6.60
CA SER A 10 18.33 -18.75 7.43
C SER A 10 18.76 -19.91 8.34
N GLU A 11 20.07 -20.11 8.41
CA GLU A 11 20.79 -21.22 9.04
C GLU A 11 20.56 -21.33 10.55
N ALA A 12 20.10 -22.49 10.99
CA ALA A 12 20.57 -23.14 12.22
C ALA A 12 20.07 -24.59 12.25
N THR A 13 20.73 -25.48 11.48
CA THR A 13 21.01 -26.89 11.81
C THR A 13 21.51 -27.62 10.56
N SER A 14 22.67 -28.26 10.71
CA SER A 14 23.38 -28.99 9.67
C SER A 14 22.70 -30.33 9.37
N ARG A 15 21.97 -30.41 8.24
CA ARG A 15 21.77 -31.64 7.41
C ARG A 15 20.98 -31.31 6.14
N TRP A 16 21.65 -31.40 4.99
CA TRP A 16 21.06 -31.24 3.66
C TRP A 16 20.14 -32.42 3.29
N PRO A 17 18.96 -32.23 2.65
CA PRO A 17 18.23 -33.32 2.01
C PRO A 17 18.33 -33.30 0.48
N GLN A 18 18.29 -34.50 -0.11
CA GLN A 18 18.50 -34.82 -1.52
C GLN A 18 17.41 -34.29 -2.48
N VAL A 19 17.84 -33.89 -3.67
CA VAL A 19 17.01 -33.39 -4.78
C VAL A 19 16.29 -34.55 -5.48
N VAL A 20 14.96 -34.59 -5.41
CA VAL A 20 14.14 -35.50 -6.22
C VAL A 20 13.90 -34.90 -7.61
N ARG A 21 14.44 -35.52 -8.66
CA ARG A 21 14.22 -35.13 -10.07
C ARG A 21 12.95 -35.79 -10.62
N LEU A 22 12.07 -35.03 -11.25
CA LEU A 22 10.99 -35.56 -12.09
C LEU A 22 11.47 -35.78 -13.54
N PRO A 23 11.01 -36.83 -14.23
CA PRO A 23 11.46 -37.16 -15.57
C PRO A 23 10.88 -36.18 -16.62
N PRO A 24 11.62 -35.91 -17.71
CA PRO A 24 11.17 -34.97 -18.75
C PRO A 24 10.18 -35.64 -19.71
N GLY A 25 8.97 -35.11 -19.82
CA GLY A 25 7.96 -35.49 -20.81
C GLY A 25 6.75 -34.54 -20.79
N PRO A 26 5.93 -34.48 -21.85
CA PRO A 26 4.82 -33.53 -21.95
C PRO A 26 3.68 -33.93 -21.01
N VAL A 27 3.63 -33.32 -19.82
CA VAL A 27 2.58 -33.62 -18.83
C VAL A 27 1.36 -32.73 -19.08
N ASN A 28 0.21 -33.39 -19.24
CA ASN A 28 -1.12 -32.80 -19.40
C ASN A 28 -1.40 -31.72 -18.32
N PRO A 29 -1.86 -30.51 -18.68
CA PRO A 29 -2.05 -29.39 -17.73
C PRO A 29 -3.00 -29.70 -16.56
N ARG A 30 -3.94 -30.65 -16.74
CA ARG A 30 -4.80 -31.10 -15.63
C ARG A 30 -4.03 -31.89 -14.57
N LEU A 31 -3.06 -32.72 -14.97
CA LEU A 31 -2.17 -33.45 -14.05
C LEU A 31 -1.22 -32.51 -13.29
N ARG A 32 -0.76 -31.41 -13.91
CA ARG A 32 0.04 -30.38 -13.22
C ARG A 32 -0.73 -29.71 -12.08
N SER A 33 -2.01 -29.37 -12.26
CA SER A 33 -2.80 -28.78 -11.18
C SER A 33 -3.09 -29.77 -10.04
N VAL A 34 -3.23 -31.06 -10.37
CA VAL A 34 -3.49 -32.13 -9.39
C VAL A 34 -2.20 -32.45 -8.62
N LEU A 35 -1.04 -32.49 -9.28
CA LEU A 35 0.25 -32.68 -8.62
C LEU A 35 0.59 -31.50 -7.70
N ILE A 36 0.39 -30.25 -8.15
CA ILE A 36 0.65 -29.06 -7.33
C ILE A 36 -0.32 -29.02 -6.14
N LYS A 37 -1.61 -29.34 -6.34
CA LYS A 37 -2.56 -29.48 -5.23
C LYS A 37 -2.18 -30.58 -4.25
N ASN A 38 -1.68 -31.72 -4.72
CA ASN A 38 -1.28 -32.82 -3.85
C ASN A 38 0.06 -32.56 -3.14
N ILE A 39 1.00 -31.83 -3.74
CA ILE A 39 2.26 -31.42 -3.10
C ILE A 39 1.98 -30.39 -2.00
N ILE A 40 1.11 -29.40 -2.25
CA ILE A 40 0.67 -28.44 -1.23
C ILE A 40 -0.08 -29.16 -0.10
N ARG A 41 -0.93 -30.15 -0.43
CA ARG A 41 -1.65 -30.96 0.56
C ARG A 41 -0.72 -31.87 1.37
N CYS A 42 0.36 -32.38 0.77
CA CYS A 42 1.37 -33.17 1.47
C CYS A 42 2.25 -32.33 2.39
N GLN A 43 2.60 -31.09 2.02
CA GLN A 43 3.37 -30.19 2.89
C GLN A 43 2.54 -29.70 4.10
N LEU A 44 1.24 -29.44 3.91
CA LEU A 44 0.31 -29.15 5.02
C LEU A 44 0.13 -30.35 5.96
N ASN A 45 0.14 -31.59 5.44
CA ASN A 45 0.09 -32.80 6.27
C ASN A 45 1.43 -33.15 6.95
N GLN A 46 2.58 -32.84 6.35
CA GLN A 46 3.89 -33.08 6.97
C GLN A 46 4.20 -32.09 8.12
N GLN A 47 3.67 -30.87 8.09
CA GLN A 47 3.70 -29.97 9.26
C GLN A 47 2.84 -30.50 10.44
N CYS A 48 1.86 -31.37 10.19
CA CYS A 48 1.05 -31.99 11.24
C CYS A 48 1.66 -33.28 11.84
N HIS A 49 2.71 -33.85 11.24
CA HIS A 49 3.31 -35.12 11.69
C HIS A 49 4.75 -35.01 12.23
N ALA A 50 5.33 -33.80 12.30
CA ALA A 50 6.70 -33.59 12.79
C ALA A 50 6.83 -33.34 14.32
N HIS A 51 5.80 -33.67 15.11
CA HIS A 51 5.90 -33.78 16.58
C HIS A 51 5.13 -35.01 17.09
N SER A 52 5.69 -36.20 16.86
CA SER A 52 5.34 -37.39 17.65
C SER A 52 6.38 -38.49 17.41
N ASN A 53 7.28 -38.66 18.39
CA ASN A 53 8.12 -39.83 18.74
C ASN A 53 9.18 -39.25 19.71
N GLN A 54 9.26 -39.48 21.03
CA GLN A 54 9.11 -40.68 21.88
C GLN A 54 9.04 -40.21 23.39
N PRO A 55 9.01 -41.05 24.45
CA PRO A 55 7.89 -41.11 25.42
C PRO A 55 8.18 -40.68 26.89
N GLN A 56 7.09 -40.62 27.69
CA GLN A 56 7.00 -40.52 29.18
C GLN A 56 7.30 -39.13 29.79
N THR A 57 6.51 -38.46 30.63
CA THR A 57 5.39 -38.74 31.56
C THR A 57 4.46 -37.53 31.64
N ALA A 58 3.15 -37.74 31.87
CA ALA A 58 2.08 -36.72 31.96
C ALA A 58 2.26 -35.73 33.15
N PRO A 59 1.63 -34.52 33.16
CA PRO A 59 0.16 -34.39 33.15
C PRO A 59 -0.43 -33.38 32.14
N SER A 60 -1.48 -33.85 31.45
CA SER A 60 -2.71 -33.16 31.02
C SER A 60 -2.69 -31.63 30.79
N MET A 61 -2.61 -31.20 29.53
CA MET A 61 -3.27 -29.98 29.04
C MET A 61 -3.78 -30.16 27.60
N SER A 62 -5.10 -30.09 27.44
CA SER A 62 -5.80 -30.25 26.15
C SER A 62 -5.71 -28.98 25.31
N HIS A 63 -4.88 -28.97 24.26
CA HIS A 63 -4.95 -27.94 23.21
C HIS A 63 -6.04 -28.31 22.20
N ARG A 64 -7.19 -27.60 22.25
CA ARG A 64 -8.17 -27.59 21.15
C ARG A 64 -7.69 -26.63 20.06
N LEU A 65 -7.24 -27.17 18.93
CA LEU A 65 -7.13 -26.46 17.66
C LEU A 65 -8.55 -26.02 17.21
N ARG A 66 -8.82 -24.71 17.18
CA ARG A 66 -10.03 -24.15 16.54
C ARG A 66 -9.74 -23.89 15.06
N THR A 67 -10.27 -24.75 14.20
CA THR A 67 -10.39 -24.48 12.76
C THR A 67 -11.60 -23.59 12.53
N TRP A 68 -11.39 -22.39 11.98
CA TRP A 68 -12.48 -21.55 11.48
C TRP A 68 -12.84 -22.03 10.08
N THR A 69 -13.92 -22.80 9.97
CA THR A 69 -14.61 -23.01 8.69
C THR A 69 -15.86 -22.13 8.70
N LEU A 70 -15.88 -21.11 7.84
CA LEU A 70 -17.07 -20.30 7.62
C LEU A 70 -18.05 -21.12 6.78
N ASN A 71 -18.85 -21.96 7.46
CA ASN A 71 -19.91 -22.72 6.83
C ASN A 71 -21.11 -21.79 6.62
N THR A 72 -21.33 -21.36 5.38
CA THR A 72 -22.53 -20.65 4.96
C THR A 72 -23.71 -21.62 4.93
N ASN A 73 -24.26 -21.96 6.09
CA ASN A 73 -25.57 -22.59 6.17
C ASN A 73 -26.40 -21.92 7.27
N ARG A 74 -27.58 -21.45 6.85
CA ARG A 74 -28.59 -20.80 7.69
C ARG A 74 -28.94 -21.70 8.87
N GLY A 75 -28.47 -21.31 10.06
CA GLY A 75 -28.80 -21.96 11.32
C GLY A 75 -28.43 -21.03 12.48
N LYS A 76 -29.43 -20.71 13.31
CA LYS A 76 -29.44 -19.79 14.45
C LYS A 76 -28.10 -19.70 15.23
N TYR A 77 -27.51 -18.51 15.29
CA TYR A 77 -26.49 -18.12 16.27
C TYR A 77 -26.91 -16.81 16.98
N PRO A 78 -26.90 -16.75 18.32
CA PRO A 78 -26.89 -15.48 19.06
C PRO A 78 -25.42 -15.08 19.30
N ALA A 79 -24.84 -14.23 18.45
CA ALA A 79 -23.54 -13.52 18.66
C ALA A 79 -23.09 -12.69 17.44
N ALA A 80 -23.68 -12.86 16.25
CA ALA A 80 -23.27 -12.13 15.05
C ALA A 80 -23.73 -10.65 15.03
N HIS A 81 -24.65 -10.27 15.93
CA HIS A 81 -25.24 -8.92 15.95
C HIS A 81 -24.31 -7.89 16.64
N ASP A 82 -23.49 -8.32 17.60
CA ASP A 82 -22.61 -7.41 18.36
C ASP A 82 -21.30 -7.05 17.63
N SER A 83 -20.71 -7.97 16.87
CA SER A 83 -19.49 -7.65 16.12
C SER A 83 -19.76 -6.71 14.95
N HIS A 84 -20.93 -6.80 14.34
CA HIS A 84 -21.31 -5.96 13.20
C HIS A 84 -21.72 -4.55 13.63
N SER A 85 -22.31 -4.38 14.82
CA SER A 85 -22.58 -3.06 15.41
C SER A 85 -21.29 -2.38 15.85
N VAL A 86 -20.40 -3.09 16.55
CA VAL A 86 -19.10 -2.52 16.99
C VAL A 86 -18.23 -2.12 15.80
N ALA A 87 -18.22 -2.93 14.74
CA ALA A 87 -17.52 -2.60 13.48
C ALA A 87 -18.07 -1.32 12.84
N ARG A 88 -19.40 -1.16 12.83
CA ARG A 88 -20.06 0.04 12.32
C ARG A 88 -19.72 1.27 13.16
N ASP A 89 -19.81 1.14 14.47
CA ASP A 89 -19.54 2.23 15.41
C ASP A 89 -18.09 2.69 15.29
N LEU A 90 -17.13 1.76 15.14
CA LEU A 90 -15.73 2.08 14.86
C LEU A 90 -15.59 2.93 13.59
N LEU A 91 -16.23 2.55 12.48
CA LEU A 91 -16.11 3.30 11.23
C LEU A 91 -16.66 4.73 11.38
N LYS A 92 -17.77 4.88 12.10
CA LYS A 92 -18.35 6.20 12.40
C LYS A 92 -17.47 7.05 13.30
N ASP A 93 -16.76 6.45 14.24
CA ASP A 93 -15.88 7.17 15.16
C ASP A 93 -14.55 7.57 14.52
N VAL A 94 -14.06 6.79 13.55
CA VAL A 94 -12.75 7.00 12.90
C VAL A 94 -12.85 7.90 11.67
N PHE A 95 -13.92 7.76 10.88
CA PHE A 95 -14.05 8.41 9.58
C PHE A 95 -15.18 9.43 9.54
N PRO A 96 -14.97 10.62 8.92
CA PRO A 96 -16.04 11.56 8.68
C PRO A 96 -17.06 11.02 7.65
N GLY A 97 -18.35 11.18 7.95
CA GLY A 97 -19.44 10.93 7.00
C GLY A 97 -19.87 9.46 6.85
N ASP A 98 -20.82 9.22 5.96
CA ASP A 98 -21.38 7.88 5.69
C ASP A 98 -20.59 7.14 4.61
N THR A 99 -19.44 6.59 5.00
CA THR A 99 -18.50 5.89 4.09
C THR A 99 -18.33 4.40 4.41
N GLU A 100 -19.23 3.84 5.24
CA GLU A 100 -19.18 2.44 5.68
C GLU A 100 -19.11 1.45 4.50
N HIS A 101 -19.86 1.73 3.44
CA HIS A 101 -19.94 0.89 2.24
C HIS A 101 -18.64 0.86 1.42
N LEU A 102 -17.76 1.86 1.57
CA LEU A 102 -16.47 1.92 0.89
C LEU A 102 -15.38 1.17 1.68
N LEU A 103 -15.54 1.08 3.00
CA LEU A 103 -14.54 0.57 3.94
C LEU A 103 -14.79 -0.88 4.38
N VAL A 104 -15.47 -1.68 3.56
CA VAL A 104 -15.80 -3.10 3.86
C VAL A 104 -14.53 -3.95 4.12
N TRP A 105 -13.40 -3.56 3.55
CA TRP A 105 -12.09 -4.21 3.76
C TRP A 105 -11.41 -3.79 5.08
N TYR A 106 -11.75 -2.62 5.64
CA TYR A 106 -11.01 -2.01 6.74
C TYR A 106 -11.10 -2.84 8.03
N VAL A 107 -12.31 -3.25 8.41
CA VAL A 107 -12.53 -4.00 9.65
C VAL A 107 -11.84 -5.39 9.63
N PRO A 108 -11.99 -6.20 8.57
CA PRO A 108 -11.23 -7.44 8.45
C PRO A 108 -9.71 -7.22 8.44
N TRP A 109 -9.23 -6.19 7.74
CA TRP A 109 -7.80 -5.85 7.67
C TRP A 109 -7.25 -5.45 9.03
N ILE A 110 -7.92 -4.56 9.77
CA ILE A 110 -7.43 -4.10 11.08
C ILE A 110 -7.47 -5.23 12.09
N LEU A 111 -8.50 -6.09 12.09
CA LEU A 111 -8.55 -7.28 12.94
C LEU A 111 -7.35 -8.22 12.69
N CYS A 112 -6.94 -8.37 11.43
CA CYS A 112 -5.73 -9.13 11.10
C CYS A 112 -4.47 -8.48 11.70
N LYS A 113 -4.33 -7.15 11.62
CA LYS A 113 -3.20 -6.42 12.23
C LYS A 113 -3.21 -6.53 13.76
N LEU A 114 -4.36 -6.35 14.38
CA LEU A 114 -4.55 -6.49 15.83
C LEU A 114 -4.19 -7.91 16.29
N SER A 115 -4.57 -8.95 15.53
CA SER A 115 -4.20 -10.34 15.84
C SER A 115 -2.72 -10.66 15.68
N SER A 116 -1.98 -9.85 14.92
CA SER A 116 -0.53 -9.97 14.73
C SER A 116 0.26 -9.17 15.79
N CYS A 117 -0.43 -8.43 16.67
CA CYS A 117 0.20 -7.64 17.72
C CYS A 117 0.73 -8.54 18.84
N THR A 118 2.00 -8.39 19.19
CA THR A 118 2.65 -9.14 20.26
C THR A 118 3.28 -8.18 21.28
N PRO A 119 2.87 -8.21 22.56
CA PRO A 119 1.76 -8.99 23.12
C PRO A 119 0.38 -8.50 22.63
N PRO A 120 -0.68 -9.33 22.71
CA PRO A 120 -2.04 -8.93 22.38
C PRO A 120 -2.44 -7.64 23.11
N LEU A 121 -3.14 -6.74 22.42
CA LEU A 121 -3.55 -5.44 22.98
C LEU A 121 -4.33 -5.56 24.30
N GLU A 122 -5.10 -6.63 24.42
CA GLU A 122 -5.86 -6.90 25.63
C GLU A 122 -4.93 -7.21 26.79
N ASP A 123 -3.84 -7.94 26.61
CA ASP A 123 -2.87 -8.19 27.68
C ASP A 123 -2.12 -6.91 28.07
N VAL A 124 -1.96 -5.97 27.12
CA VAL A 124 -1.31 -4.67 27.35
C VAL A 124 -2.20 -3.72 28.17
N PHE A 125 -3.52 -3.78 27.99
CA PHE A 125 -4.47 -2.82 28.54
C PHE A 125 -5.48 -3.41 29.56
N SER A 126 -5.52 -4.74 29.74
CA SER A 126 -6.37 -5.41 30.72
C SER A 126 -5.72 -5.42 32.09
N SER A 127 -6.06 -4.42 32.92
CA SER A 127 -6.12 -4.64 34.37
C SER A 127 -7.56 -4.51 34.90
N ARG A 128 -8.55 -4.44 34.01
CA ARG A 128 -9.94 -4.15 34.35
C ARG A 128 -10.82 -5.39 34.18
N GLN A 129 -10.69 -6.36 35.09
CA GLN A 129 -11.77 -7.29 35.47
C GLN A 129 -11.37 -8.15 36.68
N SER A 130 -11.41 -7.56 37.88
CA SER A 130 -11.66 -8.34 39.11
C SER A 130 -12.32 -7.45 40.15
N SER A 131 -13.62 -7.22 39.99
CA SER A 131 -14.49 -6.98 41.13
C SER A 131 -15.89 -7.45 40.77
N THR A 132 -16.41 -8.36 41.60
CA THR A 132 -17.83 -8.73 41.74
C THR A 132 -18.47 -9.48 40.57
N SER A 133 -18.21 -10.78 40.48
CA SER A 133 -19.23 -11.82 40.73
C SER A 133 -18.69 -13.21 40.36
N THR A 134 -19.15 -14.18 41.12
CA THR A 134 -18.73 -15.58 41.19
C THR A 134 -18.84 -16.30 39.84
N SER A 135 -17.79 -17.05 39.47
CA SER A 135 -17.85 -18.20 38.54
C SER A 135 -18.43 -17.95 37.14
N ALA A 136 -17.61 -17.47 36.20
CA ALA A 136 -17.77 -17.78 34.78
C ALA A 136 -16.39 -17.86 34.09
N ALA A 137 -16.23 -18.88 33.24
CA ALA A 137 -14.97 -19.32 32.64
C ALA A 137 -14.19 -18.20 31.94
N ALA A 138 -12.86 -18.26 32.05
CA ALA A 138 -11.90 -17.46 31.28
C ALA A 138 -12.19 -17.59 29.76
N GLY A 139 -12.95 -16.64 29.24
CA GLY A 139 -13.24 -16.50 27.83
C GLY A 139 -12.04 -15.89 27.11
N SER A 140 -11.72 -16.44 25.94
CA SER A 140 -10.81 -15.81 24.98
C SER A 140 -11.20 -14.34 24.77
N PRO A 141 -10.21 -13.43 24.65
CA PRO A 141 -10.36 -12.10 24.07
C PRO A 141 -11.47 -11.99 23.03
N SER A 142 -12.45 -11.11 23.25
CA SER A 142 -13.49 -10.86 22.26
C SER A 142 -12.95 -9.82 21.27
N SER A 143 -12.98 -10.11 19.97
CA SER A 143 -12.51 -9.17 18.93
C SER A 143 -13.19 -7.80 19.00
N GLY A 144 -14.36 -7.70 19.67
CA GLY A 144 -15.04 -6.44 19.92
C GLY A 144 -14.33 -5.51 20.91
N ASP A 145 -13.63 -6.04 21.92
CA ASP A 145 -12.94 -5.23 22.92
C ASP A 145 -11.74 -4.49 22.33
N SER A 146 -10.94 -5.20 21.52
CA SER A 146 -9.84 -4.60 20.75
C SER A 146 -10.32 -3.49 19.78
N LEU A 147 -11.47 -3.67 19.13
CA LEU A 147 -12.06 -2.63 18.26
C LEU A 147 -12.55 -1.41 19.05
N ARG A 148 -13.10 -1.60 20.25
CA ARG A 148 -13.52 -0.50 21.14
C ARG A 148 -12.33 0.32 21.65
N VAL A 149 -11.21 -0.34 21.95
CA VAL A 149 -9.96 0.34 22.30
C VAL A 149 -9.49 1.21 21.13
N LEU A 150 -9.48 0.65 19.91
CA LEU A 150 -9.12 1.39 18.70
C LEU A 150 -10.03 2.61 18.47
N ALA A 151 -11.36 2.45 18.59
CA ALA A 151 -12.33 3.54 18.46
C ALA A 151 -12.12 4.64 19.51
N SER A 152 -11.82 4.24 20.75
CA SER A 152 -11.53 5.18 21.85
C SER A 152 -10.26 5.99 21.59
N VAL A 153 -9.20 5.34 21.09
CA VAL A 153 -7.95 6.01 20.70
C VAL A 153 -8.19 6.99 19.55
N ALA A 154 -8.89 6.56 18.51
CA ALA A 154 -9.22 7.41 17.36
C ALA A 154 -10.02 8.64 17.79
N SER A 155 -11.08 8.44 18.58
CA SER A 155 -11.91 9.50 19.12
C SER A 155 -11.12 10.50 19.96
N PHE A 156 -10.19 10.02 20.80
CA PHE A 156 -9.34 10.89 21.62
C PHE A 156 -8.36 11.72 20.77
N ILE A 157 -7.75 11.12 19.76
CA ILE A 157 -6.86 11.84 18.82
C ILE A 157 -7.65 12.87 18.03
N ILE A 158 -8.87 12.54 17.58
CA ILE A 158 -9.76 13.46 16.88
C ILE A 158 -10.22 14.59 17.80
N GLU A 159 -10.50 14.33 19.08
CA GLU A 159 -10.92 15.36 20.02
C GLU A 159 -9.78 16.34 20.35
N LYS A 160 -8.60 15.82 20.72
CA LYS A 160 -7.46 16.63 21.14
C LYS A 160 -6.71 17.28 19.96
N GLY A 161 -6.88 16.76 18.75
CA GLY A 161 -6.25 17.30 17.54
C GLY A 161 -4.72 17.24 17.58
N PRO A 162 -4.01 18.22 16.99
CA PRO A 162 -2.55 18.20 16.84
C PRO A 162 -1.77 18.32 18.15
N GLN A 163 -2.45 18.62 19.26
CA GLN A 163 -1.84 18.77 20.58
C GLN A 163 -1.60 17.44 21.30
N VAL A 164 -2.13 16.33 20.76
CA VAL A 164 -2.02 15.01 21.39
C VAL A 164 -0.58 14.49 21.35
N SER A 165 -0.17 13.73 22.35
CA SER A 165 1.14 13.06 22.42
C SER A 165 0.95 11.55 22.59
N ILE A 166 1.98 10.76 22.28
CA ILE A 166 1.94 9.30 22.45
C ILE A 166 1.71 8.93 23.93
N ASP A 167 2.33 9.69 24.85
CA ASP A 167 2.18 9.51 26.30
C ASP A 167 0.74 9.80 26.76
N ALA A 168 0.10 10.82 26.20
CA ALA A 168 -1.30 11.15 26.51
C ALA A 168 -2.26 10.04 26.05
N ILE A 169 -2.03 9.46 24.87
CA ILE A 169 -2.82 8.33 24.36
C ILE A 169 -2.58 7.07 25.21
N ALA A 170 -1.32 6.79 25.58
CA ALA A 170 -1.01 5.68 26.46
C ALA A 170 -1.65 5.83 27.85
N SER A 171 -1.77 7.07 28.34
CA SER A 171 -2.42 7.40 29.61
C SER A 171 -3.94 7.23 29.56
N LEU A 172 -4.59 7.49 28.42
CA LEU A 172 -6.02 7.20 28.21
C LEU A 172 -6.32 5.70 28.41
N LEU A 173 -5.41 4.86 27.93
CA LEU A 173 -5.54 3.41 27.98
C LEU A 173 -5.03 2.83 29.32
N ALA A 174 -4.52 3.67 30.22
CA ALA A 174 -4.13 3.24 31.54
C ALA A 174 -5.37 3.11 32.46
N PRO A 175 -5.44 2.05 33.27
CA PRO A 175 -6.53 1.87 34.24
C PRO A 175 -6.50 2.98 35.30
N ALA A 176 -7.66 3.59 35.58
CA ALA A 176 -7.82 4.72 36.49
C ALA A 176 -7.31 4.50 37.94
N ASN A 177 -7.01 3.26 38.33
CA ASN A 177 -6.56 2.90 39.68
C ASN A 177 -5.05 2.64 39.82
N ASN A 178 -4.23 2.79 38.77
CA ASN A 178 -2.78 2.74 38.93
C ASN A 178 -2.22 4.09 39.37
N THR A 179 -2.63 4.53 40.56
CA THR A 179 -1.87 5.51 41.32
C THR A 179 -0.53 4.88 41.71
N ILE A 180 0.54 5.38 41.09
CA ILE A 180 1.90 5.46 41.66
C ILE A 180 2.36 4.16 42.32
N SER A 181 2.63 3.12 41.52
CA SER A 181 3.54 2.06 41.94
C SER A 181 4.25 1.54 40.70
N GLU A 182 5.55 1.84 40.65
CA GLU A 182 6.60 1.38 39.73
C GLU A 182 6.10 0.38 38.68
N ALA A 183 5.48 0.90 37.61
CA ALA A 183 5.21 0.08 36.44
C ALA A 183 6.57 -0.28 35.84
N ARG A 184 6.99 -1.54 35.99
CA ARG A 184 8.18 -2.13 35.38
C ARG A 184 8.38 -1.53 33.98
N ASP A 185 9.56 -0.97 33.72
CA ASP A 185 9.85 -0.20 32.49
C ASP A 185 9.37 -0.92 31.21
N ASP A 186 9.52 -2.25 31.18
CA ASP A 186 9.08 -3.15 30.11
C ASP A 186 7.57 -3.00 29.75
N VAL A 187 6.69 -2.84 30.75
CA VAL A 187 5.23 -2.70 30.55
C VAL A 187 4.91 -1.34 29.95
N THR A 188 5.60 -0.29 30.41
CA THR A 188 5.44 1.06 29.88
C THR A 188 5.94 1.14 28.43
N THR A 189 7.09 0.52 28.14
CA THR A 189 7.65 0.39 26.79
C THR A 189 6.69 -0.33 25.85
N THR A 190 6.11 -1.44 26.29
CA THR A 190 5.12 -2.22 25.52
C THR A 190 3.87 -1.41 25.19
N LYS A 191 3.34 -0.64 26.16
CA LYS A 191 2.19 0.25 25.95
C LYS A 191 2.48 1.33 24.91
N LEU A 192 3.63 1.99 25.02
CA LEU A 192 4.04 3.04 24.08
C LEU A 192 4.20 2.49 22.66
N ASN A 193 4.83 1.33 22.50
CA ASN A 193 5.01 0.69 21.19
C ASN A 193 3.67 0.19 20.60
N SER A 194 2.73 -0.22 21.46
CA SER A 194 1.37 -0.59 21.03
C SER A 194 0.59 0.62 20.52
N VAL A 195 0.62 1.74 21.25
CA VAL A 195 0.01 3.01 20.81
C VAL A 195 0.62 3.49 19.50
N PHE A 196 1.94 3.39 19.37
CA PHE A 196 2.65 3.72 18.13
C PHE A 196 2.16 2.84 16.95
N SER A 197 2.01 1.54 17.17
CA SER A 197 1.47 0.63 16.16
C SER A 197 0.02 0.95 15.79
N LEU A 198 -0.84 1.22 16.77
CA LEU A 198 -2.23 1.62 16.52
C LEU A 198 -2.33 2.91 15.69
N LEU A 199 -1.49 3.91 16.01
CA LEU A 199 -1.42 5.15 15.25
C LEU A 199 -1.04 4.88 13.79
N SER A 200 -0.09 4.00 13.54
CA SER A 200 0.32 3.62 12.19
C SER A 200 -0.85 3.02 11.38
N TRP A 201 -1.67 2.16 11.99
CA TRP A 201 -2.78 1.49 11.32
C TRP A 201 -4.01 2.38 11.15
N LEU A 202 -4.20 3.36 12.03
CA LEU A 202 -5.23 4.38 11.89
C LEU A 202 -4.92 5.39 10.80
N THR A 203 -3.63 5.64 10.53
CA THR A 203 -3.19 6.77 9.67
C THR A 203 -2.56 6.35 8.35
N PHE A 204 -2.02 5.13 8.26
CA PHE A 204 -1.23 4.59 7.15
C PHE A 204 0.04 5.41 6.81
N ILE A 205 0.55 6.24 7.72
CA ILE A 205 1.70 7.13 7.48
C ILE A 205 3.06 6.39 7.50
N TYR A 206 3.13 5.26 8.19
CA TYR A 206 4.36 4.49 8.32
C TYR A 206 4.06 3.04 8.67
N GLU A 207 5.07 2.18 8.54
CA GLU A 207 5.02 0.81 9.02
C GLU A 207 5.85 0.67 10.31
N PRO A 208 5.24 0.20 11.42
CA PRO A 208 5.96 0.02 12.67
C PRO A 208 6.87 -1.20 12.55
N ALA A 209 8.14 -1.05 12.91
CA ALA A 209 9.05 -2.18 13.02
C ALA A 209 8.82 -2.88 14.38
N PRO A 210 9.00 -4.21 14.45
CA PRO A 210 8.98 -4.90 15.73
C PRO A 210 10.13 -4.37 16.61
N SER A 211 9.78 -3.82 17.77
CA SER A 211 10.72 -3.44 18.83
C SER A 211 10.70 -4.49 19.93
N GLY A 212 11.86 -4.81 20.50
CA GLY A 212 11.95 -5.68 21.67
C GLY A 212 11.24 -5.07 22.89
N PRO A 213 10.78 -5.88 23.86
CA PRO A 213 10.06 -5.40 25.04
C PRO A 213 10.88 -4.46 25.94
N SER A 214 12.21 -4.51 25.85
CA SER A 214 13.14 -3.64 26.58
C SER A 214 13.69 -2.49 25.72
N GLU A 215 13.34 -2.42 24.44
CA GLU A 215 13.80 -1.36 23.54
C GLU A 215 12.94 -0.12 23.74
N GLN A 216 13.47 0.87 24.47
CA GLN A 216 12.84 2.19 24.67
C GLN A 216 12.95 3.08 23.43
N ILE A 217 12.66 2.52 22.26
CA ILE A 217 12.67 3.21 20.98
C ILE A 217 11.39 2.92 20.19
N PHE A 218 10.90 3.96 19.54
CA PHE A 218 9.94 3.87 18.45
C PHE A 218 10.71 3.62 17.17
N ARG A 219 10.29 2.66 16.35
CA ARG A 219 11.02 2.26 15.14
C ARG A 219 10.05 2.11 13.97
N ILE A 220 10.41 2.70 12.83
CA ILE A 220 9.68 2.52 11.57
C ILE A 220 10.54 1.80 10.56
N ILE A 221 9.89 1.07 9.65
CA ILE A 221 10.54 0.47 8.49
C ILE A 221 10.55 1.51 7.36
N VAL A 222 11.72 1.75 6.77
CA VAL A 222 11.87 2.58 5.57
C VAL A 222 12.53 1.74 4.48
N GLY A 223 11.79 1.57 3.38
CA GLY A 223 12.18 0.70 2.27
C GLY A 223 10.96 0.13 1.57
N SER A 224 11.10 -0.21 0.29
CA SER A 224 10.04 -0.81 -0.52
C SER A 224 10.08 -2.33 -0.36
N ASP A 225 8.92 -2.99 -0.25
CA ASP A 225 8.85 -4.45 -0.30
C ASP A 225 9.22 -4.93 -1.70
N GLY A 226 10.49 -5.24 -1.89
CA GLY A 226 11.04 -5.79 -3.12
C GLY A 226 12.07 -6.87 -2.78
N PRO A 227 12.15 -7.95 -3.56
CA PRO A 227 13.15 -8.99 -3.35
C PRO A 227 14.56 -8.39 -3.53
N GLY A 228 15.38 -8.41 -2.47
CA GLY A 228 16.78 -8.00 -2.48
C GLY A 228 17.10 -6.61 -1.91
N ILE A 229 16.12 -5.89 -1.36
CA ILE A 229 16.33 -4.55 -0.80
C ILE A 229 16.68 -4.64 0.70
N GLN A 230 17.72 -3.90 1.13
CA GLN A 230 18.00 -3.67 2.55
C GLN A 230 16.98 -2.68 3.13
N TYR A 231 16.16 -3.14 4.08
CA TYR A 231 15.36 -2.23 4.89
C TYR A 231 16.29 -1.45 5.81
N PHE A 232 16.12 -0.13 5.85
CA PHE A 232 16.71 0.67 6.94
C PHE A 232 15.60 1.12 7.87
N SER A 233 15.87 1.11 9.16
CA SER A 233 14.89 1.54 10.16
C SER A 233 15.25 2.92 10.69
N LEU A 234 14.27 3.81 10.76
CA LEU A 234 14.42 5.06 11.50
C LEU A 234 13.89 4.86 12.91
N SER A 235 14.64 5.35 13.90
CA SER A 235 14.28 5.18 15.30
C SER A 235 14.28 6.51 16.06
N ARG A 236 13.42 6.58 17.08
CA ARG A 236 13.35 7.69 18.03
C ARG A 236 13.26 7.16 19.45
N PRO A 237 13.92 7.79 20.43
CA PRO A 237 13.84 7.36 21.82
C PRO A 237 12.44 7.61 22.40
N HIS A 238 12.04 6.78 23.37
CA HIS A 238 10.79 6.95 24.11
C HIS A 238 10.75 8.27 24.91
N THR A 239 11.87 8.94 25.12
CA THR A 239 11.92 10.30 25.71
C THR A 239 11.10 11.32 24.88
N ASP A 240 10.91 11.08 23.58
CA ASP A 240 10.10 11.92 22.70
C ASP A 240 8.58 11.70 22.85
N LYS A 241 8.13 10.76 23.70
CA LYS A 241 6.70 10.41 23.88
C LYS A 241 5.78 11.57 24.26
N LYS A 242 6.35 12.62 24.89
CA LYS A 242 5.62 13.83 25.33
C LYS A 242 5.51 14.90 24.23
N ARG A 243 6.25 14.75 23.12
CA ARG A 243 6.14 15.68 21.99
C ARG A 243 4.75 15.58 21.37
N LYS A 244 4.26 16.70 20.86
CA LYS A 244 3.02 16.72 20.09
C LYS A 244 3.18 15.89 18.83
N LEU A 245 2.11 15.24 18.40
CA LEU A 245 2.09 14.24 17.34
C LEU A 245 2.76 14.71 16.03
N PRO A 246 2.50 15.92 15.50
CA PRO A 246 3.13 16.36 14.24
C PRO A 246 4.65 16.48 14.37
N TYR A 247 5.15 17.02 15.49
CA TYR A 247 6.60 17.16 15.74
C TYR A 247 7.28 15.84 16.06
N PHE A 248 6.56 14.92 16.73
CA PHE A 248 7.03 13.56 16.95
C PHE A 248 7.21 12.82 15.62
N LEU A 249 6.20 12.83 14.76
CA LEU A 249 6.22 12.16 13.45
C LEU A 249 7.25 12.78 12.50
N LYS A 250 7.36 14.11 12.45
CA LYS A 250 8.44 14.82 11.72
C LYS A 250 9.83 14.37 12.17
N GLY A 251 9.95 13.86 13.39
CA GLY A 251 11.20 13.34 13.92
C GLY A 251 11.76 12.13 13.17
N PHE A 252 10.92 11.39 12.45
CA PHE A 252 11.33 10.29 11.57
C PHE A 252 11.61 10.77 10.13
N GLY A 253 11.74 12.08 9.91
CA GLY A 253 11.91 12.68 8.60
C GLY A 253 10.59 13.08 7.96
N MET A 254 10.60 13.25 6.63
CA MET A 254 9.44 13.70 5.85
C MET A 254 8.52 12.52 5.53
N LEU A 255 7.76 12.05 6.53
CA LEU A 255 6.78 10.98 6.30
C LEU A 255 5.63 11.47 5.42
N LEU A 256 5.17 12.71 5.56
CA LEU A 256 4.18 13.28 4.65
C LEU A 256 4.86 14.24 3.64
N PRO A 257 4.41 14.28 2.37
CA PRO A 257 5.05 15.09 1.34
C PRO A 257 4.81 16.59 1.57
N SER A 258 5.85 17.41 1.56
CA SER A 258 5.69 18.87 1.60
C SER A 258 5.10 19.40 0.30
N ARG A 259 4.27 20.45 0.42
CA ARG A 259 3.79 21.20 -0.75
C ARG A 259 4.97 21.71 -1.56
N GLN A 260 4.97 21.45 -2.87
CA GLN A 260 5.99 22.01 -3.75
C GLN A 260 5.81 23.54 -3.82
N PRO A 261 6.84 24.33 -3.51
CA PRO A 261 6.76 25.77 -3.65
C PRO A 261 6.50 26.09 -5.12
N GLY A 262 5.39 26.77 -5.38
CA GLY A 262 5.04 27.24 -6.71
C GLY A 262 6.13 28.18 -7.22
N GLY A 263 7.11 27.66 -7.96
CA GLY A 263 8.12 28.44 -8.66
C GLY A 263 9.49 28.64 -7.98
N GLN A 264 9.91 27.83 -7.00
CA GLN A 264 11.30 27.82 -6.52
C GLN A 264 11.83 26.40 -6.28
N LEU A 265 12.51 25.86 -7.29
CA LEU A 265 13.48 24.78 -7.09
C LEU A 265 14.55 25.24 -6.10
N SER A 266 15.00 24.30 -5.26
CA SER A 266 15.97 24.47 -4.19
C SER A 266 17.14 25.37 -4.56
N GLY A 267 17.40 26.37 -3.71
CA GLY A 267 18.48 27.33 -3.87
C GLY A 267 19.82 26.75 -3.42
N GLU A 268 20.41 25.86 -4.21
CA GLU A 268 21.86 25.58 -4.16
C GLU A 268 22.59 25.89 -5.47
N ASP A 269 21.87 26.27 -6.55
CA ASP A 269 22.48 26.70 -7.82
C ASP A 269 22.29 28.19 -8.11
N ARG A 270 22.35 29.05 -7.07
CA ARG A 270 22.20 30.51 -7.27
C ARG A 270 23.39 31.20 -7.96
N ASN A 271 24.50 30.51 -8.21
CA ASN A 271 25.69 31.13 -8.82
C ASN A 271 26.10 30.54 -10.19
N ALA A 272 25.28 29.72 -10.84
CA ALA A 272 25.63 29.18 -12.16
C ALA A 272 24.43 29.03 -13.09
N SER A 273 23.76 30.13 -13.45
CA SER A 273 23.13 30.31 -14.80
C SER A 273 22.20 31.53 -14.84
N SER A 274 22.78 32.72 -14.98
CA SER A 274 22.08 33.78 -15.72
C SER A 274 21.98 33.33 -17.18
N GLY A 275 20.80 32.88 -17.62
CA GLY A 275 20.55 32.69 -19.06
C GLY A 275 19.51 31.67 -19.53
N VAL A 276 18.87 30.86 -18.67
CA VAL A 276 17.85 29.89 -19.13
C VAL A 276 16.54 30.15 -18.39
N GLY A 277 15.49 30.52 -19.14
CA GLY A 277 14.16 30.75 -18.59
C GLY A 277 13.69 29.56 -17.77
N LYS A 278 13.05 29.81 -16.62
CA LYS A 278 12.44 28.77 -15.78
C LYS A 278 11.55 27.89 -16.66
N VAL A 279 12.02 26.71 -17.03
CA VAL A 279 11.26 25.74 -17.81
C VAL A 279 10.11 25.28 -16.92
N GLN A 280 8.91 25.81 -17.16
CA GLN A 280 7.73 25.30 -16.49
C GLN A 280 7.57 23.82 -16.87
N PRO A 281 7.24 22.95 -15.90
CA PRO A 281 7.02 21.55 -16.21
C PRO A 281 5.92 21.42 -17.25
N ARG A 282 6.24 20.70 -18.34
CA ARG A 282 5.33 20.46 -19.44
C ARG A 282 4.04 19.82 -18.90
N PRO A 283 2.84 20.26 -19.32
CA PRO A 283 1.61 19.62 -18.88
C PRO A 283 1.59 18.15 -19.33
N LEU A 284 1.16 17.25 -18.45
CA LEU A 284 1.15 15.81 -18.71
C LEU A 284 -0.14 15.41 -19.41
N SER A 285 -0.02 14.75 -20.57
CA SER A 285 -1.17 14.11 -21.18
C SER A 285 -1.30 12.65 -20.74
N PRO A 286 -2.49 12.18 -20.33
CA PRO A 286 -2.78 10.78 -20.01
C PRO A 286 -2.49 9.81 -21.17
N HIS A 287 -2.35 10.30 -22.40
CA HIS A 287 -1.99 9.48 -23.55
C HIS A 287 -0.50 9.08 -23.57
N VAL A 288 0.38 9.97 -23.09
CA VAL A 288 1.84 9.78 -23.09
C VAL A 288 2.38 9.38 -21.72
N PHE A 289 1.65 9.73 -20.65
CA PHE A 289 1.98 9.35 -19.27
C PHE A 289 0.80 8.58 -18.67
N ASN A 290 0.93 7.27 -18.62
CA ASN A 290 -0.05 6.36 -18.03
C ASN A 290 0.64 5.05 -17.64
N MET A 291 -0.02 4.21 -16.84
CA MET A 291 0.58 2.97 -16.34
C MET A 291 0.96 2.00 -17.46
N LYS A 292 0.20 1.96 -18.55
CA LYS A 292 0.56 1.10 -19.68
C LYS A 292 1.90 1.48 -20.26
N VAL A 293 2.13 2.76 -20.49
CA VAL A 293 3.40 3.31 -21.01
C VAL A 293 4.53 3.11 -19.99
N LEU A 294 4.27 3.40 -18.72
CA LEU A 294 5.24 3.18 -17.63
C LEU A 294 5.71 1.73 -17.58
N GLN A 295 4.81 0.76 -17.73
CA GLN A 295 5.17 -0.66 -17.69
C GLN A 295 5.76 -1.18 -19.01
N SER A 296 5.26 -0.74 -20.17
CA SER A 296 5.74 -1.29 -21.46
C SER A 296 7.02 -0.64 -21.96
N ILE A 297 7.19 0.67 -21.74
CA ILE A 297 8.36 1.42 -22.23
C ILE A 297 9.29 1.77 -21.08
N GLY A 298 8.72 2.20 -19.96
CA GLY A 298 9.49 2.46 -18.75
C GLY A 298 9.97 1.19 -18.04
N TYR A 299 9.45 0.01 -18.39
CA TYR A 299 9.68 -1.26 -17.70
C TYR A 299 9.42 -1.21 -16.19
N PHE A 300 8.65 -0.22 -15.74
CA PHE A 300 8.33 -0.06 -14.33
C PHE A 300 7.38 -1.17 -13.87
N LYS A 301 7.68 -1.74 -12.71
CA LYS A 301 6.83 -2.69 -12.01
C LYS A 301 5.97 -1.92 -11.01
N VAL A 302 4.73 -2.36 -10.84
CA VAL A 302 3.85 -1.82 -9.80
C VAL A 302 4.05 -2.64 -8.52
N HIS A 303 4.35 -1.95 -7.43
CA HIS A 303 4.33 -2.50 -6.08
C HIS A 303 3.14 -1.90 -5.32
N TRP A 304 2.21 -2.74 -4.84
CA TRP A 304 1.04 -2.29 -4.09
C TRP A 304 1.39 -2.17 -2.60
N THR A 305 1.40 -0.95 -2.08
CA THR A 305 1.86 -0.65 -0.71
C THR A 305 0.71 -0.31 0.23
N GLU A 306 0.88 -0.61 1.52
CA GLU A 306 0.03 -0.13 2.62
C GLU A 306 0.46 1.25 3.14
N ASN A 307 1.62 1.75 2.73
CA ASN A 307 2.14 3.03 3.21
C ASN A 307 1.65 4.15 2.29
N LEU A 308 0.77 5.02 2.80
CA LEU A 308 0.17 6.12 2.04
C LEU A 308 1.24 7.08 1.49
N PRO A 309 2.16 7.59 2.33
CA PRO A 309 3.34 8.32 1.90
C PRO A 309 4.19 7.71 0.79
N SER A 310 4.16 6.41 0.58
CA SER A 310 4.95 5.77 -0.49
C SER A 310 4.24 5.79 -1.85
N HIS A 311 3.02 6.33 -1.94
CA HIS A 311 2.28 6.43 -3.19
C HIS A 311 3.06 7.25 -4.25
N LEU A 312 3.26 6.68 -5.44
CA LEU A 312 4.13 7.16 -6.53
C LEU A 312 5.62 7.29 -6.19
N HIS A 313 6.09 6.67 -5.11
CA HIS A 313 7.52 6.61 -4.85
C HIS A 313 8.19 5.67 -5.87
N LEU A 314 9.20 6.20 -6.57
CA LEU A 314 10.02 5.43 -7.50
C LEU A 314 11.23 4.86 -6.76
N ASN A 315 11.37 3.55 -6.79
CA ASN A 315 12.64 2.89 -6.50
C ASN A 315 13.37 2.64 -7.83
N ALA A 316 14.39 3.45 -8.10
CA ALA A 316 15.18 3.40 -9.32
C ALA A 316 16.06 2.14 -9.42
N GLU A 317 16.40 1.49 -8.31
CA GLU A 317 17.23 0.27 -8.31
C GLU A 317 16.45 -0.93 -8.83
N CYS A 318 15.17 -1.01 -8.48
CA CYS A 318 14.30 -2.15 -8.82
C CYS A 318 13.31 -1.86 -9.96
N ASP A 319 13.32 -0.64 -10.49
CA ASP A 319 12.31 -0.11 -11.42
C ASP A 319 10.89 -0.30 -10.89
N THR A 320 10.67 -0.11 -9.59
CA THR A 320 9.36 -0.30 -8.97
C THR A 320 8.73 1.03 -8.59
N VAL A 321 7.49 1.23 -9.01
CA VAL A 321 6.65 2.35 -8.57
C VAL A 321 5.67 1.83 -7.54
N SER A 322 5.72 2.44 -6.36
CA SER A 322 4.81 2.10 -5.27
C SER A 322 3.45 2.77 -5.48
N ILE A 323 2.36 2.02 -5.34
CA ILE A 323 0.99 2.53 -5.45
C ILE A 323 0.24 2.08 -4.19
N PHE A 324 -0.25 3.05 -3.43
CA PHE A 324 -1.10 2.78 -2.27
C PHE A 324 -2.29 1.89 -2.66
N LYS A 325 -2.69 0.94 -1.82
CA LYS A 325 -3.71 -0.05 -2.19
C LYS A 325 -5.11 0.23 -1.64
N PHE A 326 -5.29 1.30 -0.87
CA PHE A 326 -6.55 1.61 -0.18
C PHE A 326 -7.11 3.01 -0.49
N PRO A 327 -7.41 3.36 -1.76
CA PRO A 327 -7.95 4.68 -2.10
C PRO A 327 -9.24 5.06 -1.36
N SER A 328 -10.08 4.11 -0.95
CA SER A 328 -11.29 4.41 -0.17
C SER A 328 -10.97 5.01 1.20
N TYR A 329 -9.82 4.69 1.80
CA TYR A 329 -9.34 5.36 3.01
C TYR A 329 -9.11 6.85 2.76
N CYS A 330 -8.53 7.21 1.61
CA CYS A 330 -8.33 8.61 1.23
C CYS A 330 -9.68 9.32 1.09
N LEU A 331 -10.62 8.72 0.37
CA LEU A 331 -11.95 9.29 0.17
C LEU A 331 -12.73 9.43 1.48
N ALA A 332 -12.69 8.41 2.33
CA ALA A 332 -13.36 8.42 3.63
C ALA A 332 -12.72 9.36 4.64
N SER A 333 -11.44 9.70 4.48
CA SER A 333 -10.75 10.65 5.34
C SER A 333 -11.02 12.12 4.97
N ILE A 334 -11.48 12.40 3.75
CA ILE A 334 -11.78 13.76 3.30
C ILE A 334 -13.08 14.24 3.95
N PRO A 335 -13.09 15.41 4.64
CA PRO A 335 -14.29 15.97 5.21
C PRO A 335 -15.35 16.25 4.13
N SER A 336 -16.58 15.80 4.35
CA SER A 336 -17.70 16.11 3.44
C SER A 336 -18.09 17.57 3.57
N SER A 337 -18.09 18.31 2.47
CA SER A 337 -18.57 19.69 2.39
C SER A 337 -20.10 19.78 2.42
N SER A 338 -20.75 19.27 3.47
CA SER A 338 -22.19 19.46 3.67
C SER A 338 -22.43 20.76 4.44
N SER A 339 -22.68 21.84 3.69
CA SER A 339 -23.36 23.03 4.18
C SER A 339 -24.78 22.65 4.61
N SER A 340 -25.00 22.41 5.89
CA SER A 340 -26.35 22.41 6.46
C SER A 340 -26.32 22.93 7.89
N ALA A 341 -26.78 24.16 8.02
CA ALA A 341 -27.20 24.75 9.27
C ALA A 341 -28.24 23.84 9.95
N GLY A 342 -28.04 23.59 11.26
CA GLY A 342 -29.09 23.13 12.16
C GLY A 342 -29.35 21.61 12.18
N THR A 343 -28.53 20.83 12.86
CA THR A 343 -28.95 19.74 13.77
C THR A 343 -27.74 19.33 14.62
N THR A 344 -27.91 19.31 15.95
CA THR A 344 -26.90 19.06 17.00
C THR A 344 -26.46 17.59 17.08
N THR A 345 -26.02 17.00 15.96
CA THR A 345 -25.36 15.69 15.96
C THR A 345 -23.87 15.93 15.75
N ARG A 346 -23.02 15.25 16.52
CA ARG A 346 -21.57 15.48 16.60
C ARG A 346 -20.89 15.16 15.26
N THR A 347 -20.91 16.09 14.31
CA THR A 347 -20.31 15.92 12.98
C THR A 347 -18.80 15.87 13.16
N ILE A 348 -18.21 14.67 13.00
CA ILE A 348 -16.76 14.52 12.92
C ILE A 348 -16.32 15.26 11.66
N THR A 349 -15.64 16.39 11.84
CA THR A 349 -15.16 17.23 10.73
C THR A 349 -13.75 16.84 10.27
N ARG A 350 -13.07 15.93 10.99
CA ARG A 350 -11.66 15.58 10.77
C ARG A 350 -11.37 14.11 11.09
N SER A 351 -10.52 13.47 10.29
CA SER A 351 -10.03 12.11 10.56
C SER A 351 -8.79 12.11 11.46
N VAL A 352 -8.37 10.93 11.94
CA VAL A 352 -7.13 10.76 12.74
C VAL A 352 -5.89 11.29 12.00
N LEU A 353 -5.85 11.15 10.67
CA LEU A 353 -4.77 11.68 9.84
C LEU A 353 -4.69 13.21 9.87
N HIS A 354 -5.84 13.89 9.89
CA HIS A 354 -5.89 15.36 10.02
C HIS A 354 -5.36 15.83 11.39
N SER A 355 -5.58 15.06 12.46
CA SER A 355 -4.95 15.32 13.77
C SER A 355 -3.43 15.13 13.79
N CYS A 356 -2.84 14.53 12.76
CA CYS A 356 -1.37 14.43 12.61
C CYS A 356 -0.77 15.64 11.87
N ALA A 357 -1.59 16.57 11.40
CA ALA A 357 -1.16 17.78 10.72
C ALA A 357 -0.66 18.86 11.69
N THR A 358 0.15 19.79 11.20
CA THR A 358 0.62 20.95 11.98
C THR A 358 -0.38 22.11 11.90
N ASP A 359 -0.47 22.89 12.97
CA ASP A 359 -1.15 24.19 13.00
C ASP A 359 -0.20 25.36 12.67
N SER A 360 1.11 25.11 12.69
CA SER A 360 2.15 26.11 12.47
C SER A 360 2.66 26.13 11.03
N ASP A 361 2.81 27.33 10.47
CA ASP A 361 3.38 27.60 9.14
C ASP A 361 4.91 27.38 9.06
N GLU A 362 5.59 27.32 10.21
CA GLU A 362 7.06 27.16 10.28
C GLU A 362 7.50 25.70 10.18
N ALA A 363 6.55 24.77 10.28
CA ALA A 363 6.84 23.37 10.14
C ALA A 363 6.82 23.00 8.65
N ASN A 364 7.96 22.55 8.11
CA ASN A 364 8.02 21.74 6.88
C ASN A 364 7.23 20.42 7.05
N TRP A 365 5.93 20.52 7.25
CA TRP A 365 4.96 19.47 7.57
C TRP A 365 3.58 19.94 7.10
N LEU A 366 2.67 19.02 6.80
CA LEU A 366 1.38 19.38 6.21
C LEU A 366 0.46 19.99 7.25
N ARG A 367 -0.23 21.06 6.86
CA ARG A 367 -1.41 21.61 7.54
C ARG A 367 -2.64 20.76 7.28
N GLU A 368 -3.68 20.96 8.10
CA GLU A 368 -4.91 20.16 8.04
C GLU A 368 -5.54 20.16 6.64
N TRP A 369 -5.68 21.31 6.01
CA TRP A 369 -6.23 21.42 4.65
C TRP A 369 -5.29 20.83 3.58
N GLU A 370 -3.97 20.87 3.81
CA GLU A 370 -2.97 20.28 2.91
C GLU A 370 -3.05 18.75 2.93
N VAL A 371 -3.45 18.15 4.05
CA VAL A 371 -3.78 16.72 4.12
C VAL A 371 -4.97 16.41 3.20
N THR A 372 -6.03 17.21 3.23
CA THR A 372 -7.20 17.02 2.37
C THR A 372 -6.83 17.10 0.88
N GLU A 373 -6.02 18.10 0.50
CA GLU A 373 -5.53 18.23 -0.87
C GLU A 373 -4.62 17.06 -1.28
N TYR A 374 -3.71 16.62 -0.41
CA TYR A 374 -2.86 15.46 -0.66
C TYR A 374 -3.67 14.17 -0.89
N LEU A 375 -4.69 13.91 -0.07
CA LEU A 375 -5.58 12.76 -0.27
C LEU A 375 -6.35 12.84 -1.60
N SER A 376 -6.79 14.04 -1.97
CA SER A 376 -7.46 14.30 -3.25
C SER A 376 -6.53 14.06 -4.43
N GLU A 377 -5.26 14.46 -4.33
CA GLU A 377 -4.23 14.16 -5.33
C GLU A 377 -3.96 12.67 -5.47
N VAL A 378 -3.90 11.93 -4.36
CA VAL A 378 -3.74 10.47 -4.38
C VAL A 378 -4.90 9.83 -5.15
N LEU A 379 -6.14 10.31 -4.96
CA LEU A 379 -7.29 9.82 -5.74
C LEU A 379 -7.19 10.21 -7.23
N GLN A 380 -6.82 11.46 -7.52
CA GLN A 380 -6.68 11.98 -8.88
C GLN A 380 -5.56 11.27 -9.67
N SER A 381 -4.52 10.78 -9.00
CA SER A 381 -3.41 10.07 -9.65
C SER A 381 -3.86 8.73 -10.25
N TYR A 382 -4.83 8.02 -9.66
CA TYR A 382 -5.36 6.77 -10.25
C TYR A 382 -6.07 7.03 -11.57
N ARG A 383 -6.78 8.17 -11.68
CA ARG A 383 -7.41 8.59 -12.94
C ARG A 383 -6.37 8.87 -14.02
N LEU A 384 -5.30 9.58 -13.65
CA LEU A 384 -4.17 9.88 -14.54
C LEU A 384 -3.45 8.59 -15.00
N LEU A 385 -3.12 7.69 -14.08
CA LEU A 385 -2.34 6.48 -14.37
C LEU A 385 -3.16 5.39 -15.09
N PHE A 386 -4.40 5.18 -14.66
CA PHE A 386 -5.22 4.05 -15.09
C PHE A 386 -6.50 4.47 -15.80
N GLY A 387 -7.30 5.29 -15.13
CA GLY A 387 -8.69 5.54 -15.50
C GLY A 387 -8.92 6.05 -16.92
N GLN A 388 -8.12 7.04 -17.35
CA GLN A 388 -8.35 7.72 -18.63
C GLN A 388 -7.87 6.95 -19.85
N ASN A 389 -6.94 5.99 -19.69
CA ASN A 389 -6.38 5.25 -20.81
C ASN A 389 -6.91 3.81 -20.86
N LYS A 390 -7.59 3.44 -21.95
CA LYS A 390 -8.16 2.09 -22.13
C LYS A 390 -7.13 0.97 -21.93
N ALA A 391 -5.92 1.12 -22.46
CA ALA A 391 -4.88 0.10 -22.34
C ALA A 391 -4.34 -0.02 -20.91
N SER A 392 -4.33 1.07 -20.14
CA SER A 392 -4.02 1.03 -18.70
C SER A 392 -5.14 0.37 -17.90
N ARG A 393 -6.41 0.56 -18.26
CA ARG A 393 -7.54 -0.15 -17.63
C ARG A 393 -7.45 -1.66 -17.86
N ASP A 394 -7.17 -2.07 -19.09
CA ASP A 394 -6.97 -3.49 -19.44
C ASP A 394 -5.73 -4.08 -18.72
N LEU A 395 -4.71 -3.25 -18.49
CA LEU A 395 -3.53 -3.65 -17.74
C LEU A 395 -3.83 -3.81 -16.25
N PHE A 396 -4.58 -2.88 -15.66
CA PHE A 396 -4.96 -2.91 -14.26
C PHE A 396 -5.64 -4.24 -13.90
N GLN A 397 -6.52 -4.76 -14.73
CA GLN A 397 -7.18 -6.06 -14.49
C GLN A 397 -6.19 -7.24 -14.38
N LYS A 398 -4.98 -7.11 -14.92
CA LYS A 398 -3.90 -8.12 -14.85
C LYS A 398 -2.98 -7.92 -13.65
N ILE A 399 -2.80 -6.67 -13.20
CA ILE A 399 -1.82 -6.31 -12.16
C ILE A 399 -2.48 -5.90 -10.84
N LYS A 400 -3.82 -5.88 -10.76
CA LYS A 400 -4.55 -5.53 -9.55
C LYS A 400 -4.11 -6.42 -8.38
N PRO A 401 -4.17 -5.90 -7.14
CA PRO A 401 -3.80 -6.69 -5.96
C PRO A 401 -4.54 -8.04 -5.97
N SER A 402 -3.79 -9.13 -5.83
CA SER A 402 -4.39 -10.47 -5.81
C SER A 402 -5.33 -10.60 -4.62
N ALA A 403 -6.56 -11.08 -4.87
CA ALA A 403 -7.54 -11.40 -3.83
C ALA A 403 -7.18 -12.65 -3.02
N ALA A 404 -5.92 -13.11 -3.04
CA ALA A 404 -5.43 -14.19 -2.19
C ALA A 404 -5.74 -13.94 -0.69
N PHE A 405 -5.86 -12.66 -0.31
CA PHE A 405 -6.52 -12.21 0.91
C PHE A 405 -7.73 -11.35 0.53
N ALA A 406 -8.86 -11.99 0.21
CA ALA A 406 -10.09 -11.33 -0.25
C ALA A 406 -10.59 -10.20 0.69
N PHE A 407 -10.15 -10.22 1.94
CA PHE A 407 -10.50 -9.27 2.99
C PHE A 407 -9.75 -7.93 2.93
N ALA A 408 -8.72 -7.80 2.07
CA ALA A 408 -7.87 -6.60 1.99
C ALA A 408 -7.90 -5.94 0.60
N TYR A 409 -8.94 -6.21 -0.20
CA TYR A 409 -9.14 -5.58 -1.50
C TYR A 409 -10.08 -4.36 -1.37
N ASP A 410 -9.62 -3.22 -1.87
CA ASP A 410 -10.41 -1.99 -1.87
C ASP A 410 -11.30 -1.91 -3.13
N PRO A 411 -12.65 -1.87 -2.98
CA PRO A 411 -13.56 -1.82 -4.12
C PRO A 411 -13.45 -0.52 -4.94
N LEU A 412 -13.00 0.59 -4.33
CA LEU A 412 -12.85 1.87 -5.03
C LEU A 412 -11.72 1.81 -6.07
N LEU A 413 -10.79 0.86 -5.98
CA LEU A 413 -9.77 0.65 -7.01
C LEU A 413 -10.39 0.30 -8.36
N ASP A 414 -11.41 -0.57 -8.39
CA ASP A 414 -12.08 -0.95 -9.64
C ASP A 414 -12.79 0.27 -10.25
N GLU A 415 -13.42 1.11 -9.42
CA GLU A 415 -14.10 2.32 -9.88
C GLU A 415 -13.10 3.34 -10.46
N LEU A 416 -12.03 3.66 -9.71
CA LEU A 416 -11.03 4.64 -10.13
C LEU A 416 -10.23 4.19 -11.34
N CYS A 417 -9.84 2.90 -11.38
CA CYS A 417 -8.89 2.38 -12.38
C CYS A 417 -9.57 1.76 -13.60
N SER A 418 -10.82 1.30 -13.50
CA SER A 418 -11.51 0.59 -14.59
C SER A 418 -12.69 1.36 -15.18
N SER A 419 -13.21 2.38 -14.50
CA SER A 419 -14.26 3.23 -15.07
C SER A 419 -13.68 4.12 -16.19
N PRO A 420 -14.35 4.21 -17.36
CA PRO A 420 -13.99 5.18 -18.39
C PRO A 420 -14.37 6.61 -18.01
N HIS A 421 -15.28 6.80 -17.05
CA HIS A 421 -15.78 8.11 -16.62
C HIS A 421 -15.14 8.54 -15.30
N PRO A 422 -15.05 9.85 -15.03
CA PRO A 422 -14.63 10.37 -13.74
C PRO A 422 -15.54 9.86 -12.61
N VAL A 423 -14.97 9.76 -11.42
CA VAL A 423 -15.62 9.22 -10.21
C VAL A 423 -15.78 10.36 -9.21
N GLY A 424 -17.02 10.57 -8.74
CA GLY A 424 -17.32 11.61 -7.76
C GLY A 424 -16.93 13.02 -8.24
N HIS A 425 -16.09 13.70 -7.46
CA HIS A 425 -15.61 15.07 -7.75
C HIS A 425 -14.30 15.11 -8.55
N LEU A 426 -13.74 13.95 -8.92
CA LEU A 426 -12.49 13.89 -9.67
C LEU A 426 -12.70 14.38 -11.10
N VAL A 427 -11.70 15.06 -11.66
CA VAL A 427 -11.81 15.68 -12.99
C VAL A 427 -10.81 15.02 -13.93
N ASP A 428 -11.33 14.44 -15.01
CA ASP A 428 -10.49 13.98 -16.13
C ASP A 428 -10.09 15.16 -17.01
N ARG A 429 -8.83 15.20 -17.44
CA ARG A 429 -8.26 16.31 -18.23
C ARG A 429 -7.40 15.75 -19.35
N GLU A 430 -7.47 16.39 -20.51
CA GLU A 430 -6.58 16.03 -21.64
C GLU A 430 -5.10 16.31 -21.32
N ALA A 431 -4.86 17.31 -20.49
CA ALA A 431 -3.54 17.73 -20.04
C ALA A 431 -3.59 18.21 -18.59
N TYR A 432 -2.72 17.67 -17.75
CA TYR A 432 -2.58 17.96 -16.33
C TYR A 432 -1.43 18.96 -16.12
N PRO A 433 -1.72 20.20 -15.71
CA PRO A 433 -0.65 21.07 -15.21
C PRO A 433 -0.18 20.53 -13.86
N LEU A 434 1.12 20.18 -13.75
CA LEU A 434 1.66 19.48 -12.57
C LEU A 434 1.43 20.25 -11.28
N LEU A 435 1.93 21.49 -11.18
CA LEU A 435 1.87 22.25 -9.92
C LEU A 435 0.44 22.55 -9.43
N PRO A 436 -0.50 22.99 -10.30
CA PRO A 436 -1.87 23.26 -9.85
C PRO A 436 -2.68 22.00 -9.53
N THR A 437 -2.39 20.86 -10.18
CA THR A 437 -3.18 19.63 -10.00
C THR A 437 -2.55 18.68 -8.99
N PHE A 438 -1.23 18.71 -8.88
CA PHE A 438 -0.44 17.84 -8.01
C PHE A 438 0.61 18.64 -7.21
N PRO A 439 0.22 19.63 -6.37
CA PRO A 439 1.17 20.33 -5.50
C PRO A 439 1.98 19.43 -4.55
N PHE A 440 1.54 18.22 -4.19
CA PHE A 440 2.28 17.29 -3.31
C PHE A 440 2.95 16.16 -4.09
N LEU A 441 2.26 15.54 -5.05
CA LEU A 441 2.75 14.42 -5.85
C LEU A 441 3.50 14.86 -7.12
N GLY A 442 3.46 16.15 -7.48
CA GLY A 442 4.01 16.69 -8.71
C GLY A 442 5.49 16.35 -8.93
N GLY A 443 6.30 16.44 -7.87
CA GLY A 443 7.72 16.08 -7.94
C GLY A 443 7.96 14.60 -8.21
N ARG A 444 7.14 13.72 -7.63
CA ARG A 444 7.22 12.27 -7.86
C ARG A 444 6.78 11.92 -9.28
N ILE A 445 5.71 12.56 -9.76
CA ILE A 445 5.23 12.41 -11.13
C ILE A 445 6.28 12.92 -12.13
N GLN A 446 6.91 14.05 -11.84
CA GLN A 446 7.98 14.61 -12.66
C GLN A 446 9.20 13.69 -12.69
N GLU A 447 9.61 13.13 -11.56
CA GLU A 447 10.71 12.15 -11.52
C GLU A 447 10.39 10.92 -12.35
N LEU A 448 9.18 10.36 -12.21
CA LEU A 448 8.72 9.26 -13.05
C LEU A 448 8.73 9.61 -14.53
N GLN A 449 8.33 10.83 -14.88
CA GLN A 449 8.36 11.31 -16.25
C GLN A 449 9.79 11.45 -16.78
N ASN A 450 10.69 12.06 -16.02
CA ASN A 450 12.10 12.20 -16.39
C ASN A 450 12.75 10.83 -16.66
N GLN A 451 12.49 9.86 -15.79
CA GLN A 451 12.98 8.49 -15.93
C GLN A 451 12.36 7.76 -17.13
N LEU A 452 11.07 8.01 -17.38
CA LEU A 452 10.36 7.48 -18.54
C LEU A 452 10.88 8.08 -19.86
N ASP A 453 11.23 9.37 -19.86
CA ASP A 453 11.78 10.09 -21.03
C ASP A 453 13.24 9.70 -21.30
N ALA A 454 14.02 9.41 -20.24
CA ALA A 454 15.37 8.89 -20.38
C ALA A 454 15.42 7.46 -20.98
N ARG A 455 14.33 6.68 -20.84
CA ARG A 455 14.24 5.31 -21.38
C ARG A 455 13.83 5.32 -22.84
N LYS A 456 14.76 4.89 -23.70
CA LYS A 456 14.50 4.66 -25.14
C LYS A 456 13.80 3.30 -25.36
N PRO A 457 12.85 3.21 -26.31
CA PRO A 457 12.24 1.94 -26.68
C PRO A 457 13.31 0.99 -27.24
N ARG A 458 13.45 -0.20 -26.65
CA ARG A 458 14.49 -1.18 -27.03
C ARG A 458 14.02 -2.19 -28.08
N THR A 459 12.71 -2.38 -28.22
CA THR A 459 12.12 -3.37 -29.12
C THR A 459 11.40 -2.69 -30.28
N TRP A 460 11.40 -3.29 -31.47
CA TRP A 460 10.59 -2.86 -32.62
C TRP A 460 9.10 -2.70 -32.26
N GLY A 461 8.57 -3.61 -31.45
CA GLY A 461 7.18 -3.51 -30.95
C GLY A 461 6.97 -2.37 -29.95
N ASP A 462 8.02 -1.92 -29.26
CA ASP A 462 7.97 -0.76 -28.37
C ASP A 462 8.03 0.53 -29.19
N LEU A 463 8.92 0.60 -30.19
CA LEU A 463 8.99 1.71 -31.15
C LEU A 463 7.67 1.91 -31.91
N TRP A 464 6.99 0.82 -32.26
CA TRP A 464 5.67 0.87 -32.89
C TRP A 464 4.59 1.50 -31.99
N ARG A 465 4.64 1.20 -30.69
CA ARG A 465 3.65 1.66 -29.69
C ARG A 465 4.02 3.02 -29.09
N ASP A 466 5.27 3.44 -29.20
CA ASP A 466 5.75 4.70 -28.65
C ASP A 466 5.27 5.88 -29.52
N ARG A 467 4.16 6.50 -29.09
CA ARG A 467 3.63 7.72 -29.70
C ARG A 467 4.14 9.00 -29.04
N ARG A 468 5.08 8.91 -28.10
CA ARG A 468 5.59 10.08 -27.36
C ARG A 468 6.48 10.96 -28.22
N ASP A 469 7.28 10.35 -29.08
CA ASP A 469 8.11 11.04 -30.08
C ASP A 469 7.53 10.79 -31.48
N SER A 470 6.67 11.72 -31.92
CA SER A 470 6.06 11.66 -33.25
C SER A 470 7.10 11.73 -34.37
N ALA A 471 8.26 12.34 -34.16
CA ALA A 471 9.30 12.45 -35.17
C ALA A 471 10.00 11.10 -35.40
N GLN A 472 10.41 10.41 -34.33
CA GLN A 472 10.99 9.06 -34.44
C GLN A 472 9.99 8.04 -34.99
N TRP A 473 8.71 8.19 -34.62
CA TRP A 473 7.64 7.35 -35.16
C TRP A 473 7.46 7.58 -36.68
N MET A 474 7.46 8.84 -37.13
CA MET A 474 7.34 9.16 -38.56
C MET A 474 8.56 8.72 -39.37
N THR A 475 9.79 8.87 -38.85
CA THR A 475 10.99 8.40 -39.54
C THR A 475 11.02 6.88 -39.65
N PHE A 476 10.58 6.16 -38.62
CA PHE A 476 10.39 4.71 -38.67
C PHE A 476 9.46 4.29 -39.83
N TRP A 477 8.28 4.93 -39.93
CA TRP A 477 7.33 4.65 -41.02
C TRP A 477 7.84 5.03 -42.41
N THR A 478 8.53 6.16 -42.49
CA THR A 478 9.17 6.63 -43.73
C THR A 478 10.17 5.58 -44.22
N VAL A 479 11.08 5.13 -43.36
CA VAL A 479 12.07 4.11 -43.69
C VAL A 479 11.41 2.78 -44.07
N LEU A 480 10.35 2.38 -43.37
CA LEU A 480 9.65 1.13 -43.64
C LEU A 480 8.93 1.14 -45.00
N ILE A 481 8.29 2.26 -45.35
CA ILE A 481 7.59 2.42 -46.63
C ILE A 481 8.58 2.55 -47.78
N PHE A 482 9.54 3.50 -47.70
CA PHE A 482 10.51 3.71 -48.78
C PHE A 482 11.46 2.53 -48.95
N GLY A 483 11.91 1.93 -47.85
CA GLY A 483 12.72 0.71 -47.87
C GLY A 483 11.95 -0.48 -48.44
N GLY A 484 10.69 -0.65 -48.04
CA GLY A 484 9.80 -1.70 -48.56
C GLY A 484 9.58 -1.57 -50.07
N ILE A 485 9.25 -0.36 -50.54
CA ILE A 485 9.08 -0.08 -51.98
C ILE A 485 10.38 -0.39 -52.73
N GLY A 486 11.53 0.07 -52.24
CA GLY A 486 12.83 -0.19 -52.87
C GLY A 486 13.13 -1.69 -53.03
N ILE A 487 12.88 -2.49 -51.98
CA ILE A 487 13.07 -3.94 -52.03
C ILE A 487 12.13 -4.58 -53.05
N THR A 488 10.85 -4.18 -53.09
CA THR A 488 9.88 -4.73 -54.04
C THR A 488 10.22 -4.42 -55.49
N LEU A 489 10.68 -3.19 -55.77
CA LEU A 489 11.10 -2.79 -57.13
C LEU A 489 12.37 -3.53 -57.57
N ASN A 490 13.33 -3.75 -56.66
CA ASN A 490 14.52 -4.56 -56.96
C ASN A 490 14.17 -6.02 -57.23
N LEU A 491 13.26 -6.62 -56.45
CA LEU A 491 12.77 -7.98 -56.70
C LEU A 491 12.08 -8.08 -58.07
N LEU A 492 11.25 -7.10 -58.42
CA LEU A 492 10.57 -7.08 -59.72
C LEU A 492 11.58 -6.99 -60.87
N SER A 493 12.58 -6.11 -60.74
CA SER A 493 13.65 -5.94 -61.71
C SER A 493 14.47 -7.22 -61.88
N PHE A 494 14.78 -7.89 -60.77
CA PHE A 494 15.47 -9.18 -60.77
C PHE A 494 14.68 -10.26 -61.50
N ILE A 495 13.36 -10.36 -61.25
CA ILE A 495 12.47 -11.32 -61.92
C ILE A 495 12.44 -11.05 -63.43
N VAL A 496 12.30 -9.80 -63.85
CA VAL A 496 12.29 -9.42 -65.28
C VAL A 496 13.62 -9.79 -65.94
N GLY A 497 14.76 -9.50 -65.30
CA GLY A 497 16.08 -9.87 -65.80
C GLY A 497 16.25 -11.40 -65.92
N PHE A 498 15.75 -12.16 -64.94
CA PHE A 498 15.78 -13.62 -64.98
C PHE A 498 14.94 -14.19 -66.13
N LEU A 499 13.75 -13.65 -66.38
CA LEU A 499 12.89 -14.06 -67.48
C LEU A 499 13.53 -13.78 -68.85
N GLN A 500 14.24 -12.66 -68.99
CA GLN A 500 14.97 -12.32 -70.21
C GLN A 500 16.11 -13.31 -70.49
N LEU A 501 16.89 -13.67 -69.46
CA LEU A 501 17.94 -14.67 -69.57
C LEU A 501 17.38 -16.06 -69.91
N TRP A 502 16.30 -16.46 -69.24
CA TRP A 502 15.67 -17.75 -69.51
C TRP A 502 15.16 -17.85 -70.95
N ARG A 503 14.58 -16.76 -71.48
CA ARG A 503 14.13 -16.68 -72.88
C ARG A 503 15.29 -16.65 -73.90
N GLN A 504 16.50 -16.24 -73.51
CA GLN A 504 17.65 -16.31 -74.41
C GLN A 504 18.27 -17.71 -74.48
N TRP A 505 18.06 -18.55 -73.46
CA TRP A 505 18.65 -19.89 -73.34
C TRP A 505 17.76 -21.03 -73.85
N GLY A 506 16.46 -20.79 -74.05
CA GLY A 506 15.53 -21.71 -74.70
C GLY A 506 15.08 -21.15 -76.04
#